data_AF-A0A7Y7XIT0-F1
#
_entry.id   AF-A0A7Y7XIT0-F1
#
_cell.length_a   1.000
_cell.length_b   1.000
_cell.length_c   1.000
_cell.angle_alpha   90.00
_cell.angle_beta   90.00
_cell.angle_gamma   90.00
#
_symmetry.space_group_name_H-M   'P 1'
#
loop_
_entity.id
_entity.type
_entity.pdbx_description
1 polymer ?
#
loop_
_entity_poly.entity_id
_entity_poly.type
_entity_poly.pdbx_seq_one_letter_code
_entity_poly.pdbx_strand_id
1 'polypeptide(L)'
;MKKHGGFIRAASVAVVVLAGAWQPGSHVWGAATPQGDEEPWYQAWLQVTADASVPIRESKPSLHWRTDMDTLYRGDTTDQGLEAFQVGLLPKAVNFPGDEWMYDWFNHGAGAARSVYSSTTRSQRIAQSFAKEWVFEFRAPHGIDQEKSGGPIVSEEEISFPGGVKGRFIKQACKKGDAADCVTNPAYREPTGQESRLEVAAMSIDWSQVTPPEGLAWVTSTQTLWAVGSSIINPVQGADALAHGLRARNSLAPNLRLASNPESPTFTNSVVVAFRDYTDARNWAVADAQNGGWVYEVKPDSVAVDLSGRNTGGREGAVAFIGGIKAELLTSACRFDKGVGLPVECVGERKMPPPQH
;
A
#
# COMPACT_ATOMS: atom_id res chain seq x y z
N MET A 1 -11.81 -25.35 86.48
CA MET A 1 -11.55 -24.05 85.83
C MET A 1 -10.04 -23.88 85.70
N LYS A 2 -9.48 -24.13 84.51
CA LYS A 2 -8.03 -24.06 84.24
C LYS A 2 -7.83 -23.39 82.87
N LYS A 3 -6.73 -22.63 82.82
CA LYS A 3 -6.34 -21.63 81.83
C LYS A 3 -5.63 -22.21 80.59
N HIS A 4 -5.47 -21.31 79.61
CA HIS A 4 -4.34 -21.10 78.69
C HIS A 4 -4.38 -21.73 77.29
N GLY A 5 -4.39 -20.82 76.29
CA GLY A 5 -3.26 -20.64 75.34
C GLY A 5 -3.31 -21.45 74.05
N GLY A 6 -3.15 -20.77 72.91
CA GLY A 6 -2.85 -21.44 71.63
C GLY A 6 -2.85 -20.51 70.42
N PHE A 7 -1.66 -20.21 69.91
CA PHE A 7 -1.34 -19.39 68.75
C PHE A 7 -1.52 -20.13 67.40
N ILE A 8 -1.95 -19.37 66.39
CA ILE A 8 -1.55 -19.29 64.96
C ILE A 8 -1.00 -20.55 64.25
N ARG A 9 -1.61 -20.90 63.10
CA ARG A 9 -0.94 -21.20 61.82
C ARG A 9 -1.92 -21.01 60.64
N ALA A 10 -1.82 -19.88 59.96
CA ALA A 10 -2.39 -19.68 58.63
C ALA A 10 -1.35 -20.14 57.60
N ALA A 11 -1.73 -21.09 56.73
CA ALA A 11 -0.90 -21.56 55.63
C ALA A 11 -1.09 -20.62 54.43
N SER A 12 -0.06 -19.84 54.13
CA SER A 12 0.05 -19.05 52.90
C SER A 12 0.60 -19.95 51.80
N VAL A 13 -0.22 -20.30 50.80
CA VAL A 13 0.27 -20.87 49.54
C VAL A 13 0.59 -19.71 48.61
N ALA A 14 1.87 -19.50 48.37
CA ALA A 14 2.37 -18.57 47.37
C ALA A 14 2.09 -19.14 45.96
N VAL A 15 1.27 -18.45 45.18
CA VAL A 15 1.16 -18.67 43.74
C VAL A 15 2.09 -17.66 43.06
N VAL A 16 3.13 -18.18 42.43
CA VAL A 16 4.08 -17.47 41.58
C VAL A 16 3.32 -16.93 40.36
N VAL A 17 3.23 -15.61 40.23
CA VAL A 17 2.79 -14.97 38.97
C VAL A 17 4.05 -14.65 38.17
N LEU A 18 4.37 -15.51 37.20
CA LEU A 18 5.32 -15.22 36.15
C LEU A 18 4.68 -14.26 35.13
N ALA A 19 5.35 -13.15 34.88
CA ALA A 19 5.07 -12.25 33.78
C ALA A 19 5.32 -12.95 32.44
N GLY A 20 4.38 -12.79 31.51
CA GLY A 20 4.50 -13.31 30.15
C GLY A 20 3.28 -12.99 29.31
N ALA A 21 3.43 -11.94 28.48
CA ALA A 21 3.00 -11.84 27.09
C ALA A 21 1.54 -12.15 26.68
N TRP A 22 0.95 -11.11 26.07
CA TRP A 22 -0.03 -11.13 24.97
C TRP A 22 -1.44 -11.64 25.27
N GLN A 23 -2.42 -10.72 25.28
CA GLN A 23 -3.65 -10.89 24.50
C GLN A 23 -4.19 -9.54 23.98
N PRO A 24 -4.74 -9.52 22.76
CA PRO A 24 -5.32 -8.35 22.10
C PRO A 24 -6.80 -8.20 22.47
N GLY A 25 -7.30 -6.96 22.54
CA GLY A 25 -8.71 -6.74 22.83
C GLY A 25 -9.17 -5.29 22.65
N SER A 26 -9.96 -5.11 21.58
CA SER A 26 -11.04 -4.14 21.38
C SER A 26 -10.72 -2.64 21.44
N HIS A 27 -10.75 -1.98 20.27
CA HIS A 27 -11.57 -0.78 20.05
C HIS A 27 -11.92 -0.64 18.56
N VAL A 28 -13.20 -0.90 18.25
CA VAL A 28 -14.10 -0.17 17.34
C VAL A 28 -13.47 0.80 16.32
N TRP A 29 -13.57 0.50 15.02
CA TRP A 29 -13.40 1.51 13.96
C TRP A 29 -14.48 1.35 12.88
N GLY A 30 -15.34 2.36 12.83
CA GLY A 30 -16.52 2.45 12.00
C GLY A 30 -17.33 3.68 12.40
N ALA A 31 -16.65 4.82 12.54
CA ALA A 31 -17.25 6.14 12.71
C ALA A 31 -16.28 7.14 12.09
N ALA A 32 -16.82 8.20 11.49
CA ALA A 32 -16.09 9.32 10.93
C ALA A 32 -14.80 9.60 11.71
N THR A 33 -13.65 9.66 11.03
CA THR A 33 -12.44 10.17 11.65
C THR A 33 -12.77 11.54 12.24
N PRO A 34 -12.65 11.70 13.57
CA PRO A 34 -12.54 13.03 14.12
C PRO A 34 -11.36 13.67 13.41
N GLN A 35 -11.55 14.90 12.93
CA GLN A 35 -10.45 15.77 12.56
C GLN A 35 -9.60 15.94 13.84
N GLY A 36 -8.56 15.11 14.03
CA GLY A 36 -7.87 15.08 15.33
C GLY A 36 -6.72 14.10 15.56
N ASP A 37 -6.64 12.92 14.93
CA ASP A 37 -5.49 12.02 15.10
C ASP A 37 -4.93 11.61 13.73
N GLU A 38 -3.77 12.14 13.37
CA GLU A 38 -3.08 11.79 12.11
C GLU A 38 -2.56 10.35 12.15
N GLU A 39 -2.73 9.61 11.06
CA GLU A 39 -2.32 8.21 10.93
C GLU A 39 -0.83 8.04 11.32
N PRO A 40 -0.45 7.01 12.11
CA PRO A 40 0.92 6.86 12.63
C PRO A 40 2.02 6.93 11.57
N TRP A 41 1.74 6.45 10.36
CA TRP A 41 2.68 6.52 9.24
C TRP A 41 2.94 7.95 8.74
N TYR A 42 1.92 8.82 8.79
CA TYR A 42 2.02 10.21 8.35
C TYR A 42 2.86 11.01 9.34
N GLN A 43 2.65 10.77 10.64
CA GLN A 43 3.49 11.32 11.70
C GLN A 43 4.95 10.88 11.57
N ALA A 44 5.18 9.59 11.29
CA ALA A 44 6.53 9.08 11.05
C ALA A 44 7.20 9.71 9.81
N TRP A 45 6.44 9.92 8.74
CA TRP A 45 6.92 10.63 7.54
C TRP A 45 7.32 12.08 7.85
N LEU A 46 6.51 12.82 8.62
CA LEU A 46 6.82 14.20 9.02
C LEU A 46 8.11 14.31 9.83
N GLN A 47 8.54 13.24 10.52
CA GLN A 47 9.82 13.24 11.25
C GLN A 47 11.01 13.22 10.29
N VAL A 48 10.90 12.59 9.12
CA VAL A 48 12.03 12.38 8.21
C VAL A 48 12.07 13.31 7.00
N THR A 49 10.93 13.84 6.57
CA THR A 49 10.81 14.50 5.25
C THR A 49 11.40 15.90 5.20
N ALA A 50 12.18 16.20 4.16
CA ALA A 50 12.70 17.54 3.89
C ALA A 50 11.72 18.46 3.14
N ASP A 51 10.66 17.88 2.59
CA ASP A 51 9.61 18.54 1.83
C ASP A 51 8.23 17.95 2.16
N ALA A 52 7.60 18.52 3.18
CA ALA A 52 6.27 18.14 3.62
C ALA A 52 5.15 18.63 2.67
N SER A 53 5.47 19.34 1.57
CA SER A 53 4.48 19.74 0.58
C SER A 53 4.12 18.62 -0.41
N VAL A 54 4.88 17.52 -0.41
CA VAL A 54 4.56 16.35 -1.23
C VAL A 54 3.18 15.82 -0.85
N PRO A 55 2.26 15.61 -1.82
CA PRO A 55 0.96 15.00 -1.57
C PRO A 55 1.12 13.50 -1.35
N ILE A 56 1.69 13.11 -0.21
CA ILE A 56 2.05 11.71 0.08
C ILE A 56 0.84 10.78 0.12
N ARG A 57 -0.35 11.31 0.42
CA ARG A 57 -1.62 10.57 0.36
C ARG A 57 -2.04 10.19 -1.06
N GLU A 58 -1.43 10.81 -2.06
CA GLU A 58 -1.60 10.49 -3.49
C GLU A 58 -0.47 9.59 -4.03
N SER A 59 0.50 9.21 -3.19
CA SER A 59 1.60 8.34 -3.61
C SER A 59 1.10 6.92 -3.89
N LYS A 60 1.45 6.37 -5.07
CA LYS A 60 1.02 5.02 -5.48
C LYS A 60 1.99 4.00 -4.89
N PRO A 61 1.48 3.09 -4.05
CA PRO A 61 0.97 1.81 -4.51
C PRO A 61 -0.31 1.36 -3.78
N SER A 62 -1.05 2.28 -3.15
CA SER A 62 -2.27 1.94 -2.41
C SER A 62 -3.43 1.56 -3.34
N LEU A 63 -4.16 0.51 -2.98
CA LEU A 63 -5.52 0.33 -3.47
C LEU A 63 -6.39 1.48 -2.97
N HIS A 64 -6.97 2.24 -3.90
CA HIS A 64 -7.92 3.30 -3.58
C HIS A 64 -9.32 2.73 -3.49
N TRP A 65 -9.81 2.57 -2.28
CA TRP A 65 -11.19 2.17 -2.04
C TRP A 65 -12.12 3.36 -2.34
N ARG A 66 -13.15 3.13 -3.15
CA ARG A 66 -14.17 4.15 -3.39
C ARG A 66 -14.98 4.40 -2.12
N THR A 67 -15.42 5.64 -1.93
CA THR A 67 -16.20 6.10 -0.77
C THR A 67 -17.59 6.62 -1.15
N ASP A 68 -17.82 6.83 -2.45
CA ASP A 68 -19.12 7.15 -3.04
C ASP A 68 -20.00 5.88 -3.10
N MET A 69 -21.30 6.08 -3.23
CA MET A 69 -22.31 5.03 -3.26
C MET A 69 -23.03 5.00 -4.62
N ASP A 70 -22.31 5.22 -5.72
CA ASP A 70 -22.93 5.26 -7.04
C ASP A 70 -23.59 3.91 -7.38
N THR A 71 -24.54 3.98 -8.30
CA THR A 71 -25.03 2.77 -8.95
C THR A 71 -23.93 2.17 -9.80
N LEU A 72 -23.75 0.86 -9.65
CA LEU A 72 -22.78 0.07 -10.38
C LEU A 72 -23.47 -0.98 -11.22
N TYR A 73 -22.78 -1.37 -12.29
CA TYR A 73 -23.24 -2.36 -13.23
C TYR A 73 -22.22 -3.47 -13.41
N ARG A 74 -22.69 -4.70 -13.58
CA ARG A 74 -21.85 -5.85 -13.93
C ARG A 74 -22.53 -6.65 -15.02
N GLY A 75 -21.85 -6.80 -16.16
CA GLY A 75 -22.22 -7.80 -17.15
C GLY A 75 -21.86 -9.18 -16.62
N ASP A 76 -22.78 -10.14 -16.70
CA ASP A 76 -22.50 -11.51 -16.29
C ASP A 76 -21.53 -12.18 -17.28
N THR A 77 -20.33 -12.47 -16.80
CA THR A 77 -19.29 -13.20 -17.54
C THR A 77 -19.13 -14.65 -17.05
N THR A 78 -19.78 -14.99 -15.93
CA THR A 78 -19.60 -16.24 -15.17
C THR A 78 -20.76 -17.21 -15.32
N ASP A 79 -21.75 -16.88 -16.16
CA ASP A 79 -22.95 -17.69 -16.40
C ASP A 79 -23.76 -17.96 -15.12
N GLN A 80 -23.68 -17.05 -14.12
CA GLN A 80 -24.41 -17.19 -12.87
C GLN A 80 -25.92 -16.95 -13.05
N GLY A 81 -26.30 -16.08 -13.98
CA GLY A 81 -27.67 -15.67 -14.20
C GLY A 81 -28.35 -15.14 -12.93
N LEU A 82 -29.66 -15.34 -12.82
CA LEU A 82 -30.45 -14.84 -11.70
C LEU A 82 -30.11 -15.50 -10.35
N GLU A 83 -29.35 -16.60 -10.33
CA GLU A 83 -28.84 -17.20 -9.08
C GLU A 83 -27.96 -16.21 -8.30
N ALA A 84 -27.35 -15.24 -8.99
CA ALA A 84 -26.58 -14.16 -8.37
C ALA A 84 -27.39 -13.37 -7.31
N PHE A 85 -28.73 -13.34 -7.39
CA PHE A 85 -29.55 -12.73 -6.33
C PHE A 85 -29.45 -13.46 -5.00
N GLN A 86 -29.22 -14.77 -5.02
CA GLN A 86 -29.07 -15.61 -3.84
C GLN A 86 -27.59 -15.69 -3.40
N VAL A 87 -26.70 -16.01 -4.33
CA VAL A 87 -25.28 -16.31 -4.01
C VAL A 87 -24.35 -15.09 -4.12
N GLY A 88 -24.82 -14.00 -4.73
CA GLY A 88 -24.04 -12.81 -5.03
C GLY A 88 -23.31 -12.86 -6.37
N LEU A 89 -22.68 -11.73 -6.72
CA LEU A 89 -21.78 -11.58 -7.85
C LEU A 89 -20.43 -12.20 -7.48
N LEU A 90 -20.30 -13.52 -7.68
CA LEU A 90 -19.12 -14.27 -7.28
C LEU A 90 -17.95 -14.01 -8.24
N PRO A 91 -16.72 -13.90 -7.73
CA PRO A 91 -15.55 -13.82 -8.58
C PRO A 91 -15.20 -15.20 -9.15
N LYS A 92 -14.39 -15.23 -10.22
CA LYS A 92 -14.05 -16.48 -10.94
C LYS A 92 -13.30 -17.50 -10.08
N ALA A 93 -12.61 -17.06 -9.03
CA ALA A 93 -11.91 -17.90 -8.07
C ALA A 93 -12.78 -19.01 -7.46
N VAL A 94 -14.11 -18.83 -7.36
CA VAL A 94 -15.02 -19.82 -6.76
C VAL A 94 -14.94 -21.21 -7.40
N ASN A 95 -14.51 -21.27 -8.66
CA ASN A 95 -14.40 -22.50 -9.43
C ASN A 95 -13.04 -23.21 -9.26
N PHE A 96 -12.18 -22.73 -8.35
CA PHE A 96 -10.81 -23.23 -8.16
C PHE A 96 -10.50 -23.46 -6.68
N PRO A 97 -9.59 -24.40 -6.36
CA PRO A 97 -9.02 -24.55 -5.02
C PRO A 97 -8.45 -23.24 -4.47
N GLY A 98 -8.56 -23.03 -3.15
CA GLY A 98 -8.18 -21.78 -2.48
C GLY A 98 -6.71 -21.38 -2.63
N ASP A 99 -5.82 -22.37 -2.75
CA ASP A 99 -4.38 -22.21 -2.99
C ASP A 99 -4.04 -21.79 -4.43
N GLU A 100 -4.99 -21.85 -5.36
CA GLU A 100 -4.85 -21.37 -6.73
C GLU A 100 -5.39 -19.95 -6.95
N TRP A 101 -5.97 -19.32 -5.91
CA TRP A 101 -6.63 -18.03 -6.04
C TRP A 101 -5.63 -16.89 -6.35
N MET A 102 -6.02 -16.03 -7.29
CA MET A 102 -5.23 -14.87 -7.70
C MET A 102 -5.66 -13.63 -6.91
N TYR A 103 -4.81 -13.21 -5.98
CA TYR A 103 -5.00 -12.02 -5.15
C TYR A 103 -4.29 -10.76 -5.65
N ASP A 104 -3.40 -10.89 -6.65
CA ASP A 104 -2.70 -9.74 -7.23
C ASP A 104 -3.67 -8.91 -8.09
N TRP A 105 -4.06 -7.74 -7.57
CA TRP A 105 -4.96 -6.79 -8.22
C TRP A 105 -4.34 -6.20 -9.49
N PHE A 106 -3.02 -6.02 -9.58
CA PHE A 106 -2.40 -5.53 -10.80
C PHE A 106 -2.48 -6.53 -11.95
N ASN A 107 -2.52 -7.84 -11.64
CA ASN A 107 -2.71 -8.88 -12.64
C ASN A 107 -4.20 -9.16 -12.90
N HIS A 108 -5.11 -8.53 -12.14
CA HIS A 108 -6.54 -8.60 -12.40
C HIS A 108 -6.92 -7.74 -13.61
N GLY A 109 -7.79 -8.29 -14.46
CA GLY A 109 -8.22 -7.64 -15.69
C GLY A 109 -9.14 -8.53 -16.53
N ALA A 110 -9.56 -8.03 -17.68
CA ALA A 110 -10.43 -8.75 -18.59
C ALA A 110 -9.85 -10.13 -18.94
N GLY A 111 -10.61 -11.19 -18.62
CA GLY A 111 -10.19 -12.57 -18.88
C GLY A 111 -9.30 -13.22 -17.83
N ALA A 112 -8.84 -12.50 -16.80
CA ALA A 112 -8.04 -13.08 -15.72
C ALA A 112 -8.77 -14.30 -15.11
N ALA A 113 -8.12 -15.46 -15.13
CA ALA A 113 -8.62 -16.67 -14.50
C ALA A 113 -8.33 -16.60 -12.99
N ARG A 114 -9.09 -17.36 -12.19
CA ARG A 114 -8.84 -17.54 -10.74
C ARG A 114 -8.83 -16.25 -9.91
N SER A 115 -9.23 -15.12 -10.48
CA SER A 115 -9.28 -13.83 -9.78
C SER A 115 -10.29 -13.88 -8.65
N VAL A 116 -9.88 -13.39 -7.47
CA VAL A 116 -10.77 -13.15 -6.31
C VAL A 116 -11.61 -11.88 -6.48
N TYR A 117 -11.41 -11.13 -7.55
CA TYR A 117 -12.10 -9.86 -7.80
C TYR A 117 -13.30 -10.06 -8.73
N SER A 118 -14.41 -9.43 -8.38
CA SER A 118 -15.57 -9.26 -9.26
C SER A 118 -15.52 -7.85 -9.84
N SER A 119 -15.23 -7.75 -11.14
CA SER A 119 -15.19 -6.48 -11.88
C SER A 119 -16.59 -5.92 -12.11
N THR A 120 -16.72 -4.62 -11.91
CA THR A 120 -17.97 -3.86 -12.08
C THR A 120 -17.62 -2.50 -12.66
N THR A 121 -18.59 -1.76 -13.17
CA THR A 121 -18.36 -0.47 -13.83
C THR A 121 -19.47 0.51 -13.47
N ARG A 122 -19.14 1.80 -13.43
CA ARG A 122 -20.16 2.87 -13.32
C ARG A 122 -20.99 3.01 -14.61
N SER A 123 -20.54 2.45 -15.73
CA SER A 123 -21.21 2.56 -17.02
C SER A 123 -22.02 1.33 -17.38
N GLN A 124 -23.36 1.47 -17.41
CA GLN A 124 -24.24 0.40 -17.90
C GLN A 124 -23.88 -0.06 -19.31
N ARG A 125 -23.47 0.86 -20.19
CA ARG A 125 -23.05 0.56 -21.57
C ARG A 125 -21.83 -0.35 -21.61
N ILE A 126 -20.86 -0.13 -20.73
CA ILE A 126 -19.66 -0.98 -20.64
C ILE A 126 -20.04 -2.36 -20.06
N ALA A 127 -20.89 -2.41 -19.04
CA ALA A 127 -21.40 -3.67 -18.52
C ALA A 127 -22.12 -4.50 -19.60
N GLN A 128 -22.91 -3.85 -20.46
CA GLN A 128 -23.59 -4.47 -21.60
C GLN A 128 -22.61 -5.09 -22.61
N SER A 129 -21.43 -4.50 -22.86
CA SER A 129 -20.46 -5.09 -23.80
C SER A 129 -19.84 -6.39 -23.28
N PHE A 130 -19.77 -6.57 -21.96
CA PHE A 130 -19.21 -7.79 -21.34
C PHE A 130 -20.27 -8.85 -20.99
N ALA A 131 -21.53 -8.46 -20.83
CA ALA A 131 -22.59 -9.39 -20.50
C ALA A 131 -22.73 -10.47 -21.56
N LYS A 132 -22.96 -11.72 -21.13
CA LYS A 132 -23.47 -12.77 -22.01
C LYS A 132 -24.98 -12.66 -22.16
N GLU A 133 -25.68 -12.61 -21.03
CA GLU A 133 -27.14 -12.57 -20.97
C GLU A 133 -27.68 -11.48 -20.05
N TRP A 134 -27.09 -11.31 -18.86
CA TRP A 134 -27.61 -10.41 -17.83
C TRP A 134 -26.63 -9.26 -17.54
N VAL A 135 -27.19 -8.08 -17.28
CA VAL A 135 -26.52 -6.94 -16.67
C VAL A 135 -27.15 -6.68 -15.32
N PHE A 136 -26.37 -6.86 -14.26
CA PHE A 136 -26.78 -6.57 -12.89
C PHE A 136 -26.61 -5.09 -12.59
N GLU A 137 -27.62 -4.48 -11.97
CA GLU A 137 -27.56 -3.15 -11.37
C GLU A 137 -27.55 -3.32 -9.85
N PHE A 138 -26.60 -2.67 -9.19
CA PHE A 138 -26.40 -2.84 -7.75
C PHE A 138 -25.77 -1.61 -7.11
N ARG A 139 -25.90 -1.51 -5.79
CA ARG A 139 -25.19 -0.52 -4.96
C ARG A 139 -24.56 -1.24 -3.78
N ALA A 140 -23.27 -1.04 -3.56
CA ALA A 140 -22.53 -1.60 -2.44
C ALA A 140 -21.43 -0.62 -2.02
N PRO A 141 -21.11 -0.51 -0.72
CA PRO A 141 -19.97 0.28 -0.28
C PRO A 141 -18.65 -0.41 -0.64
N HIS A 142 -17.56 0.36 -0.60
CA HIS A 142 -16.22 -0.09 -0.95
C HIS A 142 -16.09 -0.49 -2.43
N GLY A 143 -15.09 -1.32 -2.73
CA GLY A 143 -14.62 -1.61 -4.07
C GLY A 143 -13.38 -0.78 -4.40
N ILE A 144 -12.43 -1.42 -5.06
CA ILE A 144 -11.17 -0.78 -5.48
C ILE A 144 -11.44 0.00 -6.75
N ASP A 145 -11.22 1.31 -6.72
CA ASP A 145 -11.33 2.18 -7.88
C ASP A 145 -10.09 2.03 -8.75
N GLN A 146 -10.27 1.48 -9.95
CA GLN A 146 -9.18 1.08 -10.81
C GLN A 146 -8.39 2.25 -11.35
N GLU A 147 -9.07 3.34 -11.72
CA GLU A 147 -8.43 4.53 -12.24
C GLU A 147 -7.56 5.19 -11.16
N LYS A 148 -8.13 5.38 -9.96
CA LYS A 148 -7.41 5.99 -8.84
C LYS A 148 -6.25 5.12 -8.36
N SER A 149 -6.43 3.79 -8.35
CA SER A 149 -5.39 2.82 -8.00
C SER A 149 -4.30 2.66 -9.08
N GLY A 150 -4.47 3.27 -10.25
CA GLY A 150 -3.48 3.25 -11.33
C GLY A 150 -3.48 1.96 -12.16
N GLY A 151 -4.64 1.34 -12.32
CA GLY A 151 -4.84 0.19 -13.18
C GLY A 151 -4.71 0.52 -14.67
N PRO A 152 -4.56 -0.49 -15.53
CA PRO A 152 -4.14 -0.30 -16.92
C PRO A 152 -5.23 0.27 -17.84
N ILE A 153 -6.52 0.13 -17.47
CA ILE A 153 -7.65 0.51 -18.33
C ILE A 153 -8.54 1.50 -17.58
N VAL A 154 -8.27 2.80 -17.78
CA VAL A 154 -9.01 3.90 -17.11
C VAL A 154 -10.41 4.12 -17.70
N SER A 155 -10.60 3.83 -19.00
CA SER A 155 -11.85 4.10 -19.72
C SER A 155 -13.02 3.21 -19.32
N GLU A 156 -12.79 2.14 -18.56
CA GLU A 156 -13.83 1.20 -18.15
C GLU A 156 -14.56 1.63 -16.87
N GLU A 157 -14.07 2.68 -16.19
CA GLU A 157 -14.61 3.15 -14.89
C GLU A 157 -14.76 1.98 -13.91
N GLU A 158 -13.78 1.07 -13.93
CA GLU A 158 -13.86 -0.20 -13.23
C GLU A 158 -13.76 -0.03 -11.71
N ILE A 159 -14.65 -0.73 -11.00
CA ILE A 159 -14.58 -0.98 -9.57
C ILE A 159 -14.44 -2.48 -9.34
N SER A 160 -13.34 -2.91 -8.74
CA SER A 160 -13.06 -4.32 -8.44
C SER A 160 -13.45 -4.65 -7.00
N PHE A 161 -14.31 -5.65 -6.80
CA PHE A 161 -14.71 -6.11 -5.46
C PHE A 161 -14.01 -7.42 -5.08
N PRO A 162 -13.06 -7.42 -4.13
CA PRO A 162 -12.47 -8.66 -3.63
C PRO A 162 -13.52 -9.49 -2.89
N GLY A 163 -13.60 -10.77 -3.23
CA GLY A 163 -14.63 -11.67 -2.74
C GLY A 163 -16.02 -11.43 -3.35
N GLY A 164 -16.15 -10.53 -4.33
CA GLY A 164 -17.42 -10.24 -4.99
C GLY A 164 -18.40 -9.41 -4.17
N VAL A 165 -19.68 -9.47 -4.53
CA VAL A 165 -20.74 -8.65 -3.91
C VAL A 165 -21.95 -9.51 -3.56
N LYS A 166 -22.37 -9.54 -2.29
CA LYS A 166 -23.53 -10.34 -1.85
C LYS A 166 -24.81 -9.96 -2.59
N GLY A 167 -25.66 -10.97 -2.83
CA GLY A 167 -26.91 -10.81 -3.58
C GLY A 167 -27.85 -9.72 -3.04
N ARG A 168 -27.86 -9.49 -1.71
CA ARG A 168 -28.67 -8.43 -1.08
C ARG A 168 -28.37 -7.01 -1.58
N PHE A 169 -27.20 -6.76 -2.18
CA PHE A 169 -26.84 -5.46 -2.75
C PHE A 169 -27.25 -5.30 -4.21
N ILE A 170 -27.64 -6.40 -4.86
CA ILE A 170 -28.09 -6.42 -6.25
C ILE A 170 -29.55 -6.00 -6.29
N LYS A 171 -29.85 -4.91 -7.00
CA LYS A 171 -31.20 -4.37 -7.11
C LYS A 171 -32.02 -5.13 -8.15
N GLN A 172 -31.42 -5.37 -9.32
CA GLN A 172 -32.08 -6.01 -10.45
C GLN A 172 -31.06 -6.56 -11.46
N ALA A 173 -31.54 -7.38 -12.38
CA ALA A 173 -30.79 -7.86 -13.54
C ALA A 173 -31.63 -7.60 -14.80
N CYS A 174 -31.05 -6.96 -15.81
CA CYS A 174 -31.71 -6.70 -17.08
C CYS A 174 -31.06 -7.52 -18.20
N LYS A 175 -31.84 -7.88 -19.24
CA LYS A 175 -31.29 -8.61 -20.39
C LYS A 175 -30.26 -7.77 -21.14
N LYS A 176 -29.31 -8.47 -21.73
CA LYS A 176 -28.34 -7.86 -22.63
C LYS A 176 -29.06 -7.27 -23.84
N GLY A 177 -28.80 -6.00 -24.14
CA GLY A 177 -29.40 -5.28 -25.26
C GLY A 177 -30.83 -4.75 -25.02
N ASP A 178 -31.44 -5.08 -23.88
CA ASP A 178 -32.77 -4.58 -23.51
C ASP A 178 -32.79 -4.20 -22.01
N ALA A 179 -32.62 -2.90 -21.75
CA ALA A 179 -32.64 -2.35 -20.40
C ALA A 179 -34.05 -2.21 -19.79
N ALA A 180 -35.11 -2.56 -20.53
CA ALA A 180 -36.47 -2.58 -20.02
C ALA A 180 -36.91 -3.99 -19.56
N ASP A 181 -36.31 -5.05 -20.12
CA ASP A 181 -36.54 -6.43 -19.69
C ASP A 181 -35.69 -6.77 -18.46
N CYS A 182 -36.20 -6.43 -17.28
CA CYS A 182 -35.52 -6.58 -16.00
C CYS A 182 -36.28 -7.48 -15.02
N VAL A 183 -35.51 -8.27 -14.26
CA VAL A 183 -35.97 -9.00 -13.10
C VAL A 183 -35.51 -8.28 -11.84
N THR A 184 -36.46 -7.89 -10.99
CA THR A 184 -36.16 -7.25 -9.69
C THR A 184 -35.73 -8.30 -8.67
N ASN A 185 -34.72 -8.00 -7.87
CA ASN A 185 -34.30 -8.85 -6.77
C ASN A 185 -35.16 -8.59 -5.51
N PRO A 186 -36.00 -9.52 -5.06
CA PRO A 186 -36.83 -9.34 -3.85
C PRO A 186 -35.99 -9.25 -2.57
N ALA A 187 -34.75 -9.75 -2.59
CA ALA A 187 -33.82 -9.71 -1.47
C ALA A 187 -32.98 -8.42 -1.42
N TYR A 188 -33.16 -7.49 -2.37
CA TYR A 188 -32.41 -6.23 -2.39
C TYR A 188 -32.63 -5.43 -1.10
N ARG A 189 -31.54 -4.90 -0.54
CA ARG A 189 -31.52 -3.98 0.58
C ARG A 189 -30.58 -2.84 0.22
N GLU A 190 -31.09 -1.63 0.30
CA GLU A 190 -30.28 -0.43 0.10
C GLU A 190 -29.11 -0.43 1.10
N PRO A 191 -27.85 -0.32 0.64
CA PRO A 191 -26.71 -0.23 1.53
C PRO A 191 -26.74 1.04 2.38
N THR A 192 -26.29 0.93 3.62
CA THR A 192 -26.16 2.07 4.54
C THR A 192 -24.86 2.83 4.36
N GLY A 193 -23.85 2.19 3.75
CA GLY A 193 -22.48 2.71 3.66
C GLY A 193 -21.62 2.34 4.87
N GLN A 194 -22.21 1.73 5.91
CA GLN A 194 -21.51 1.30 7.13
C GLN A 194 -21.09 -0.17 7.08
N GLU A 195 -21.51 -0.93 6.06
CA GLU A 195 -21.13 -2.33 5.93
C GLU A 195 -19.62 -2.46 5.72
N SER A 196 -19.00 -3.39 6.44
CA SER A 196 -17.60 -3.74 6.24
C SER A 196 -17.37 -4.47 4.90
N ARG A 197 -16.11 -4.51 4.44
CA ARG A 197 -15.71 -5.29 3.25
C ARG A 197 -16.13 -6.77 3.34
N LEU A 198 -16.09 -7.36 4.54
CA LEU A 198 -16.55 -8.73 4.82
C LEU A 198 -18.07 -8.88 4.69
N GLU A 199 -18.82 -7.86 5.07
CA GLU A 199 -20.27 -7.85 4.94
C GLU A 199 -20.75 -7.64 3.51
N VAL A 200 -19.89 -7.05 2.66
CA VAL A 200 -20.07 -6.90 1.21
C VAL A 200 -19.70 -8.16 0.43
N ALA A 201 -18.56 -8.79 0.77
CA ALA A 201 -18.00 -9.91 0.02
C ALA A 201 -18.94 -11.13 -0.06
N ALA A 202 -19.20 -11.63 -1.27
CA ALA A 202 -20.01 -12.82 -1.52
C ALA A 202 -19.29 -14.12 -1.13
N MET A 203 -17.96 -14.13 -1.19
CA MET A 203 -17.11 -15.24 -0.73
C MET A 203 -16.07 -14.79 0.30
N SER A 204 -15.70 -15.70 1.19
CA SER A 204 -14.58 -15.51 2.10
C SER A 204 -13.26 -15.56 1.34
N ILE A 205 -12.38 -14.59 1.59
CA ILE A 205 -11.03 -14.51 1.03
C ILE A 205 -10.02 -14.18 2.13
N ASP A 206 -8.74 -14.45 1.89
CA ASP A 206 -7.66 -13.95 2.74
C ASP A 206 -7.31 -12.50 2.36
N TRP A 207 -7.88 -11.55 3.09
CA TRP A 207 -7.66 -10.12 2.86
C TRP A 207 -6.20 -9.69 3.03
N SER A 208 -5.38 -10.47 3.74
CA SER A 208 -3.95 -10.17 3.89
C SER A 208 -3.14 -10.42 2.62
N GLN A 209 -3.68 -11.21 1.68
CA GLN A 209 -3.04 -11.53 0.40
C GLN A 209 -3.43 -10.56 -0.72
N VAL A 210 -4.46 -9.73 -0.52
CA VAL A 210 -4.87 -8.69 -1.49
C VAL A 210 -3.69 -7.75 -1.70
N THR A 211 -3.16 -7.75 -2.92
CA THR A 211 -1.98 -6.96 -3.29
C THR A 211 -2.29 -6.02 -4.45
N PRO A 212 -1.75 -4.79 -4.44
CA PRO A 212 -0.93 -4.21 -3.38
C PRO A 212 -1.70 -4.01 -2.07
N PRO A 213 -1.00 -3.98 -0.92
CA PRO A 213 -1.65 -3.66 0.34
C PRO A 213 -2.21 -2.23 0.30
N GLU A 214 -3.16 -1.96 1.17
CA GLU A 214 -3.60 -0.59 1.43
C GLU A 214 -2.49 0.18 2.16
N GLY A 215 -2.17 1.38 1.68
CA GLY A 215 -1.10 2.23 2.22
C GLY A 215 0.30 1.88 1.72
N LEU A 216 1.31 2.44 2.41
CA LEU A 216 2.73 2.27 2.09
C LEU A 216 3.39 1.30 3.07
N ALA A 217 4.33 0.49 2.58
CA ALA A 217 5.13 -0.43 3.39
C ALA A 217 6.21 0.32 4.18
N TRP A 218 5.81 1.07 5.20
CA TRP A 218 6.73 1.82 6.06
C TRP A 218 7.60 0.89 6.90
N VAL A 219 8.90 1.16 6.90
CA VAL A 219 9.90 0.44 7.70
C VAL A 219 10.74 1.42 8.50
N THR A 220 11.05 1.06 9.74
CA THR A 220 12.04 1.76 10.57
C THR A 220 13.35 0.99 10.49
N SER A 221 14.41 1.60 9.98
CA SER A 221 15.72 0.96 9.91
C SER A 221 16.50 1.22 11.19
N THR A 222 16.82 0.18 11.97
CA THR A 222 17.71 0.30 13.14
C THR A 222 19.18 0.43 12.75
N GLN A 223 19.49 0.33 11.46
CA GLN A 223 20.82 0.47 10.87
C GLN A 223 20.91 1.75 10.04
N THR A 224 22.14 2.23 9.86
CA THR A 224 22.47 3.29 8.90
C THR A 224 21.97 2.93 7.50
N LEU A 225 21.36 3.90 6.82
CA LEU A 225 20.98 3.79 5.41
C LEU A 225 21.89 4.67 4.57
N TRP A 226 22.02 4.35 3.29
CA TRP A 226 22.89 5.04 2.35
C TRP A 226 22.07 5.67 1.23
N ALA A 227 21.65 6.92 1.44
CA ALA A 227 20.88 7.67 0.47
C ALA A 227 21.75 8.05 -0.73
N VAL A 228 21.16 8.03 -1.92
CA VAL A 228 21.86 8.39 -3.14
C VAL A 228 21.32 9.68 -3.74
N GLY A 229 22.20 10.43 -4.39
CA GLY A 229 21.83 11.65 -5.07
C GLY A 229 22.68 11.98 -6.28
N SER A 230 22.17 12.83 -7.16
CA SER A 230 22.89 13.34 -8.33
C SER A 230 22.33 14.70 -8.77
N SER A 231 23.02 15.37 -9.67
CA SER A 231 22.55 16.63 -10.28
C SER A 231 21.28 16.49 -11.11
N ILE A 232 20.88 15.26 -11.46
CA ILE A 232 19.66 14.99 -12.21
C ILE A 232 18.44 14.94 -11.27
N ILE A 233 18.62 14.38 -10.07
CA ILE A 233 17.50 14.01 -9.18
C ILE A 233 17.43 14.85 -7.91
N ASN A 234 18.47 15.64 -7.59
CA ASN A 234 18.48 16.55 -6.45
C ASN A 234 18.88 17.96 -6.89
N PRO A 235 18.15 19.01 -6.47
CA PRO A 235 18.51 20.39 -6.74
C PRO A 235 19.72 20.86 -5.91
N VAL A 236 19.98 20.21 -4.78
CA VAL A 236 21.08 20.49 -3.85
C VAL A 236 21.85 19.20 -3.57
N GLN A 237 23.16 19.30 -3.40
CA GLN A 237 24.06 18.15 -3.22
C GLN A 237 25.18 18.44 -2.22
N GLY A 238 25.86 17.40 -1.77
CA GLY A 238 27.07 17.50 -0.95
C GLY A 238 26.82 18.27 0.35
N ALA A 239 27.68 19.26 0.63
CA ALA A 239 27.59 20.06 1.84
C ALA A 239 26.27 20.84 1.97
N ASP A 240 25.70 21.31 0.87
CA ASP A 240 24.43 22.04 0.89
C ASP A 240 23.27 21.11 1.29
N ALA A 241 23.29 19.86 0.81
CA ALA A 241 22.31 18.86 1.22
C ALA A 241 22.48 18.47 2.71
N LEU A 242 23.70 18.43 3.24
CA LEU A 242 23.92 18.23 4.68
C LEU A 242 23.38 19.40 5.51
N ALA A 243 23.48 20.64 5.02
CA ALA A 243 23.03 21.83 5.74
C ALA A 243 21.50 22.05 5.67
N HIS A 244 20.87 21.66 4.56
CA HIS A 244 19.47 22.03 4.27
C HIS A 244 18.54 20.83 4.05
N GLY A 245 19.07 19.62 4.10
CA GLY A 245 18.36 18.39 3.79
C GLY A 245 18.50 18.00 2.33
N LEU A 246 18.49 16.70 2.07
CA LEU A 246 18.53 16.13 0.74
C LEU A 246 17.11 16.07 0.19
N ARG A 247 16.76 17.03 -0.66
CA ARG A 247 15.47 17.05 -1.36
C ARG A 247 15.53 16.33 -2.68
N ALA A 248 14.42 15.72 -3.06
CA ALA A 248 14.23 15.23 -4.42
C ALA A 248 13.94 16.42 -5.37
N ARG A 249 13.90 16.14 -6.67
CA ARG A 249 13.78 17.13 -7.76
C ARG A 249 12.49 17.98 -7.73
N ASN A 250 11.38 17.44 -7.24
CA ASN A 250 10.08 18.11 -7.15
C ASN A 250 9.23 17.58 -5.99
N SER A 251 8.03 18.13 -5.87
CA SER A 251 7.10 17.87 -4.77
C SER A 251 5.83 17.13 -5.22
N LEU A 252 5.87 16.37 -6.32
CA LEU A 252 4.71 15.66 -6.85
C LEU A 252 4.49 14.31 -6.15
N ALA A 253 3.30 13.73 -6.23
CA ALA A 253 3.05 12.37 -5.76
C ALA A 253 3.92 11.36 -6.51
N PRO A 254 4.77 10.56 -5.83
CA PRO A 254 5.57 9.55 -6.51
C PRO A 254 4.75 8.29 -6.85
N ASN A 255 5.17 7.59 -7.91
CA ASN A 255 4.72 6.22 -8.18
C ASN A 255 5.84 5.26 -7.80
N LEU A 256 5.75 4.67 -6.60
CA LEU A 256 6.83 3.88 -6.03
C LEU A 256 7.10 2.60 -6.82
N ARG A 257 6.10 2.03 -7.52
CA ARG A 257 6.31 0.88 -8.42
C ARG A 257 7.43 1.09 -9.44
N LEU A 258 7.73 2.35 -9.77
CA LEU A 258 8.72 2.73 -10.77
C LEU A 258 9.98 3.35 -10.14
N ALA A 259 10.14 3.25 -8.82
CA ALA A 259 11.28 3.78 -8.07
C ALA A 259 12.58 2.96 -8.21
N SER A 260 12.58 1.90 -9.02
CA SER A 260 13.76 1.06 -9.26
C SER A 260 14.91 1.80 -9.94
N ASN A 261 14.64 2.89 -10.66
CA ASN A 261 15.64 3.73 -11.31
C ASN A 261 15.52 5.19 -10.86
N PRO A 262 16.35 5.65 -9.90
CA PRO A 262 16.27 7.00 -9.34
C PRO A 262 16.34 8.13 -10.38
N GLU A 263 17.14 7.99 -11.45
CA GLU A 263 17.29 9.03 -12.49
C GLU A 263 16.27 8.92 -13.63
N SER A 264 15.31 8.00 -13.53
CA SER A 264 14.25 7.87 -14.53
C SER A 264 13.45 9.19 -14.60
N PRO A 265 13.34 9.82 -15.79
CA PRO A 265 12.62 11.09 -15.92
C PRO A 265 11.13 10.96 -15.61
N THR A 266 10.64 9.72 -15.58
CA THR A 266 9.22 9.46 -15.68
C THR A 266 8.51 9.56 -14.33
N PHE A 267 9.11 9.19 -13.17
CA PHE A 267 8.30 9.03 -11.93
C PHE A 267 8.99 9.18 -10.55
N THR A 268 10.28 9.50 -10.45
CA THR A 268 11.04 9.51 -9.17
C THR A 268 11.36 10.89 -8.61
N ASN A 269 10.66 11.92 -9.06
CA ASN A 269 11.10 13.29 -8.77
C ASN A 269 10.86 13.76 -7.33
N SER A 270 10.05 13.08 -6.52
CA SER A 270 9.85 13.41 -5.09
C SER A 270 10.44 12.38 -4.13
N VAL A 271 11.22 11.42 -4.62
CA VAL A 271 11.81 10.34 -3.82
C VAL A 271 13.33 10.48 -3.76
N VAL A 272 13.88 10.41 -2.56
CA VAL A 272 15.30 10.09 -2.36
C VAL A 272 15.40 8.59 -2.08
N VAL A 273 16.08 7.87 -2.96
CA VAL A 273 16.33 6.43 -2.77
C VAL A 273 17.52 6.25 -1.83
N ALA A 274 17.43 5.26 -0.95
CA ALA A 274 18.54 4.82 -0.11
C ALA A 274 18.66 3.31 -0.12
N PHE A 275 19.85 2.83 0.23
CA PHE A 275 20.17 1.41 0.28
C PHE A 275 20.54 1.00 1.70
N ARG A 276 20.21 -0.25 2.05
CA ARG A 276 20.66 -0.87 3.30
C ARG A 276 22.15 -1.16 3.27
N ASP A 277 22.70 -1.51 2.11
CA ASP A 277 24.13 -1.75 1.90
C ASP A 277 24.81 -0.54 1.25
N TYR A 278 25.96 -0.15 1.79
CA TYR A 278 26.79 0.92 1.23
C TYR A 278 27.28 0.58 -0.18
N THR A 279 27.60 -0.69 -0.42
CA THR A 279 28.08 -1.21 -1.70
C THR A 279 27.06 -0.97 -2.80
N ASP A 280 25.77 -1.15 -2.52
CA ASP A 280 24.70 -0.91 -3.49
C ASP A 280 24.57 0.58 -3.81
N ALA A 281 24.63 1.45 -2.79
CA ALA A 281 24.62 2.89 -2.98
C ALA A 281 25.83 3.38 -3.79
N ARG A 282 27.02 2.85 -3.49
CA ARG A 282 28.25 3.13 -4.24
C ARG A 282 28.13 2.64 -5.68
N ASN A 283 27.68 1.40 -5.89
CA ASN A 283 27.51 0.82 -7.22
C ASN A 283 26.54 1.67 -8.05
N TRP A 284 25.42 2.11 -7.46
CA TRP A 284 24.53 3.06 -8.10
C TRP A 284 25.27 4.36 -8.49
N ALA A 285 26.01 4.98 -7.56
CA ALA A 285 26.69 6.24 -7.82
C ALA A 285 27.75 6.15 -8.92
N VAL A 286 28.49 5.03 -9.02
CA VAL A 286 29.57 4.88 -10.00
C VAL A 286 29.08 4.31 -11.34
N ALA A 287 28.06 3.45 -11.33
CA ALA A 287 27.65 2.66 -12.51
C ALA A 287 26.27 3.05 -13.05
N ASP A 288 25.33 3.46 -12.21
CA ASP A 288 23.95 3.76 -12.65
C ASP A 288 23.78 5.27 -12.92
N ALA A 289 24.21 6.13 -11.99
CA ALA A 289 24.08 7.57 -12.12
C ALA A 289 24.81 8.09 -13.37
N GLN A 290 24.16 8.92 -14.19
CA GLN A 290 24.67 9.32 -15.51
C GLN A 290 26.02 10.05 -15.43
N ASN A 291 26.19 10.92 -14.43
CA ASN A 291 27.37 11.77 -14.28
C ASN A 291 28.16 11.50 -13.00
N GLY A 292 28.04 10.29 -12.45
CA GLY A 292 28.43 10.05 -11.06
C GLY A 292 27.38 10.56 -10.09
N GLY A 293 27.63 10.35 -8.79
CA GLY A 293 26.65 10.65 -7.76
C GLY A 293 27.24 10.83 -6.38
N TRP A 294 26.38 11.17 -5.44
CA TRP A 294 26.68 11.27 -4.03
C TRP A 294 26.05 10.10 -3.28
N VAL A 295 26.77 9.62 -2.28
CA VAL A 295 26.26 8.67 -1.28
C VAL A 295 26.26 9.40 0.06
N TYR A 296 25.12 9.44 0.73
CA TYR A 296 24.88 10.10 2.01
C TYR A 296 24.62 9.07 3.10
N GLU A 297 25.29 9.22 4.23
CA GLU A 297 25.01 8.45 5.44
C GLU A 297 23.78 9.03 6.14
N VAL A 298 22.75 8.20 6.28
CA VAL A 298 21.49 8.54 6.96
C VAL A 298 21.48 7.87 8.34
N LYS A 299 21.12 8.62 9.38
CA LYS A 299 21.08 8.12 10.76
C LYS A 299 20.17 6.89 10.89
N PRO A 300 20.53 5.95 11.79
CA PRO A 300 19.62 4.90 12.23
C PRO A 300 18.29 5.44 12.78
N ASP A 301 17.34 4.54 12.95
CA ASP A 301 15.97 4.78 13.40
C ASP A 301 15.18 5.73 12.48
N SER A 302 15.63 5.86 11.23
CA SER A 302 14.94 6.59 10.19
C SER A 302 13.83 5.74 9.56
N VAL A 303 12.69 6.39 9.31
CA VAL A 303 11.51 5.79 8.68
C VAL A 303 11.52 6.04 7.18
N ALA A 304 11.28 5.00 6.39
CA ALA A 304 11.23 5.07 4.92
C ALA A 304 10.23 4.03 4.39
N VAL A 305 9.93 4.08 3.09
CA VAL A 305 9.08 3.06 2.44
C VAL A 305 9.95 1.96 1.84
N ASP A 306 9.66 0.71 2.14
CA ASP A 306 10.36 -0.43 1.56
C ASP A 306 10.06 -0.58 0.06
N LEU A 307 11.10 -0.65 -0.77
CA LEU A 307 11.00 -0.82 -2.23
C LEU A 307 11.21 -2.27 -2.66
N SER A 308 11.43 -3.20 -1.74
CA SER A 308 11.63 -4.62 -2.05
C SER A 308 10.41 -5.26 -2.72
N GLY A 309 9.21 -4.80 -2.35
CA GLY A 309 7.96 -5.30 -2.90
C GLY A 309 7.80 -4.93 -4.38
N ARG A 310 7.32 -5.89 -5.19
CA ARG A 310 6.97 -5.68 -6.61
C ARG A 310 6.10 -4.43 -6.84
N ASN A 311 5.28 -4.08 -5.86
CA ASN A 311 4.33 -2.97 -5.93
C ASN A 311 4.95 -1.62 -5.55
N THR A 312 6.00 -1.60 -4.75
CA THR A 312 6.67 -0.39 -4.24
C THR A 312 8.02 -0.14 -4.91
N GLY A 313 8.49 -0.98 -5.83
CA GLY A 313 9.70 -0.72 -6.63
C GLY A 313 10.40 -1.97 -7.14
N GLY A 314 10.18 -3.13 -6.51
CA GLY A 314 10.80 -4.40 -6.87
C GLY A 314 12.32 -4.40 -6.77
N ARG A 315 12.89 -3.56 -5.90
CA ARG A 315 14.35 -3.43 -5.70
C ARG A 315 14.70 -3.82 -4.27
N GLU A 316 15.15 -5.06 -4.10
CA GLU A 316 15.61 -5.59 -2.82
C GLU A 316 16.73 -4.70 -2.23
N GLY A 317 16.72 -4.53 -0.91
CA GLY A 317 17.71 -3.70 -0.20
C GLY A 317 17.52 -2.19 -0.34
N ALA A 318 16.57 -1.70 -1.14
CA ALA A 318 16.30 -0.28 -1.33
C ALA A 318 15.08 0.23 -0.55
N VAL A 319 15.13 1.48 -0.11
CA VAL A 319 14.03 2.21 0.53
C VAL A 319 13.85 3.60 -0.09
N ALA A 320 12.65 4.17 0.02
CA ALA A 320 12.33 5.52 -0.44
C ALA A 320 12.02 6.47 0.71
N PHE A 321 12.68 7.63 0.69
CA PHE A 321 12.33 8.80 1.48
C PHE A 321 11.51 9.76 0.60
N ILE A 322 10.19 9.75 0.79
CA ILE A 322 9.26 10.62 0.05
C ILE A 322 9.36 12.05 0.60
N GLY A 323 9.55 13.02 -0.29
CA GLY A 323 9.86 14.42 0.06
C GLY A 323 11.30 14.62 0.54
N GLY A 324 12.16 13.60 0.43
CA GLY A 324 13.57 13.69 0.81
C GLY A 324 13.84 13.49 2.29
N ILE A 325 15.04 13.89 2.72
CA ILE A 325 15.62 13.59 4.04
C ILE A 325 16.07 14.88 4.71
N LYS A 326 15.58 15.17 5.92
CA LYS A 326 15.98 16.37 6.67
C LYS A 326 17.48 16.40 6.98
N ALA A 327 18.02 17.60 7.11
CA ALA A 327 19.44 17.86 7.37
C ALA A 327 19.95 17.11 8.61
N GLU A 328 19.20 17.13 9.71
CA GLU A 328 19.59 16.52 10.98
C GLU A 328 19.71 14.99 10.93
N LEU A 329 19.19 14.35 9.88
CA LEU A 329 19.30 12.91 9.66
C LEU A 329 20.50 12.53 8.79
N LEU A 330 21.20 13.49 8.20
CA LEU A 330 22.38 13.24 7.35
C LEU A 330 23.66 13.54 8.13
N THR A 331 24.63 12.61 8.14
CA THR A 331 25.87 12.76 8.92
C THR A 331 27.11 12.98 8.05
N SER A 332 27.15 12.36 6.87
CA SER A 332 28.25 12.47 5.93
C SER A 332 27.80 12.26 4.50
N ALA A 333 28.60 12.73 3.54
CA ALA A 333 28.36 12.51 2.12
C ALA A 333 29.69 12.33 1.38
N CYS A 334 29.73 11.40 0.42
CA CYS A 334 30.87 11.20 -0.47
C CYS A 334 30.44 11.25 -1.94
N ARG A 335 31.20 11.98 -2.76
CA ARG A 335 31.00 12.11 -4.20
C ARG A 335 31.83 11.07 -4.94
N PHE A 336 31.25 10.50 -5.97
CA PHE A 336 31.86 9.54 -6.87
C PHE A 336 31.71 10.03 -8.31
N ASP A 337 32.81 10.01 -9.06
CA ASP A 337 32.75 10.19 -10.52
C ASP A 337 32.34 8.89 -11.20
N LYS A 338 31.71 8.99 -12.37
CA LYS A 338 31.29 7.83 -13.17
C LYS A 338 32.46 6.88 -13.41
N GLY A 339 32.27 5.59 -13.09
CA GLY A 339 33.29 4.55 -13.27
C GLY A 339 34.47 4.60 -12.28
N VAL A 340 34.46 5.51 -11.30
CA VAL A 340 35.54 5.65 -10.31
C VAL A 340 35.09 5.04 -8.98
N GLY A 341 35.68 3.91 -8.60
CA GLY A 341 35.29 3.16 -7.39
C GLY A 341 35.67 3.81 -6.05
N LEU A 342 36.52 4.84 -6.07
CA LEU A 342 36.94 5.60 -4.88
C LEU A 342 36.24 6.97 -4.86
N PRO A 343 35.86 7.46 -3.67
CA PRO A 343 35.26 8.79 -3.57
C PRO A 343 36.30 9.86 -3.93
N VAL A 344 35.88 10.83 -4.71
CA VAL A 344 36.70 11.98 -5.12
C VAL A 344 36.59 13.15 -4.14
N GLU A 345 35.55 13.13 -3.29
CA GLU A 345 35.29 14.14 -2.27
C GLU A 345 34.42 13.53 -1.17
N CYS A 346 34.68 13.90 0.09
CA CYS A 346 33.80 13.56 1.21
C CYS A 346 33.66 14.75 2.18
N VAL A 347 32.45 14.97 2.70
CA VAL A 347 32.08 16.03 3.63
C VAL A 347 31.27 15.46 4.81
N GLY A 348 31.28 16.14 5.96
CA GLY A 348 30.51 15.77 7.16
C GLY A 348 31.33 15.22 8.34
N GLU A 349 30.63 14.71 9.37
CA GLU A 349 31.20 14.35 10.68
C GLU A 349 32.08 13.11 10.64
N ARG A 350 31.76 12.15 9.77
CA ARG A 350 32.63 11.03 9.41
C ARG A 350 33.09 11.20 7.97
N LYS A 351 34.40 11.21 7.75
CA LYS A 351 34.92 10.76 6.44
C LYS A 351 34.60 9.27 6.37
N MET A 352 33.72 8.85 5.44
CA MET A 352 33.30 7.45 5.33
C MET A 352 34.54 6.52 5.31
N PRO A 353 34.48 5.34 5.94
CA PRO A 353 35.63 4.45 6.00
C PRO A 353 36.13 4.12 4.58
N PRO A 354 37.45 4.05 4.36
CA PRO A 354 37.98 3.62 3.07
C PRO A 354 37.45 2.22 2.75
N PRO A 355 37.21 1.90 1.46
CA PRO A 355 36.69 0.59 1.08
C PRO A 355 37.60 -0.52 1.60
N GLN A 356 37.01 -1.55 2.19
CA GLN A 356 37.69 -2.80 2.47
C GLN A 356 37.95 -3.50 1.13
N HIS A 357 39.22 -3.84 0.88
CA HIS A 357 39.73 -4.42 -0.36
C HIS A 357 39.21 -5.83 -0.63
#